data_AF-A0A2T0UW97-F1
#
_entry.id   AF-A0A2T0UW97-F1
#
_cell.length_a   1.000
_cell.length_b   1.000
_cell.length_c   1.000
_cell.angle_alpha   90.00
_cell.angle_beta   90.00
_cell.angle_gamma   90.00
#
_symmetry.space_group_name_H-M   'P 1'
#
loop_
_entity.id
_entity.type
_entity.pdbx_description
1 polymer ?
#
loop_
_entity_poly.entity_id
_entity_poly.type
_entity_poly.pdbx_seq_one_letter_code
_entity_poly.pdbx_strand_id
1 'polypeptide(L)'
;MLTPPSTPLPPELLHRKPGTVTAAQVMMWLQFSFLICCGAGTGTIGLFWTSVDFDDFGFEEDLSEGFEDLAALLVVVIAVTIMIVILYGILAVKIGTGRRWAQVTTILLMLGSIVTGFYGLYAGFRVGDMEASVVDGSRLVWTLLGLSMPIVTLLCLFTGSANQWFRQKGRDPLKGLPPQAPQFRPY
;
A
#
# COMPACT_ATOMS: atom_id res chain seq x y z
N MET A 1 49.01 -26.39 12.75
CA MET A 1 47.57 -26.71 12.69
C MET A 1 46.93 -25.80 11.65
N LEU A 2 46.62 -26.31 10.47
CA LEU A 2 45.93 -25.56 9.41
C LEU A 2 44.43 -25.67 9.68
N THR A 3 43.78 -24.57 10.05
CA THR A 3 42.32 -24.50 10.10
C THR A 3 41.77 -24.65 8.68
N PRO A 4 40.85 -25.59 8.41
CA PRO A 4 40.24 -25.71 7.09
C PRO A 4 39.53 -24.40 6.73
N PRO A 5 39.53 -23.99 5.45
CA PRO A 5 38.83 -22.79 5.02
C PRO A 5 37.36 -22.94 5.41
N SER A 6 36.84 -21.99 6.17
CA SER A 6 35.41 -21.89 6.49
C SER A 6 34.65 -21.62 5.21
N THR A 7 34.35 -22.68 4.45
CA THR A 7 33.42 -22.62 3.34
C THR A 7 32.13 -22.01 3.87
N PRO A 8 31.68 -20.85 3.36
CA PRO A 8 30.41 -20.28 3.78
C PRO A 8 29.34 -21.32 3.47
N LEU A 9 28.74 -21.88 4.52
CA LEU A 9 27.61 -22.78 4.38
C LEU A 9 26.57 -22.10 3.49
N PRO A 10 26.05 -22.79 2.46
CA PRO A 10 25.02 -22.20 1.61
C PRO A 10 23.88 -21.70 2.52
N PRO A 11 23.38 -20.47 2.30
CA PRO A 11 22.37 -19.89 3.17
C PRO A 11 21.18 -20.85 3.28
N GLU A 12 20.79 -21.17 4.51
CA GLU A 12 19.76 -22.16 4.83
C GLU A 12 18.51 -21.89 3.99
N LEU A 13 18.03 -22.88 3.22
CA LEU A 13 16.88 -22.67 2.34
C LEU A 13 15.63 -22.49 3.21
N LEU A 14 14.86 -21.41 2.99
CA LEU A 14 13.59 -21.25 3.70
C LEU A 14 12.58 -22.24 3.15
N HIS A 15 12.29 -23.29 3.92
CA HIS A 15 11.28 -24.31 3.58
C HIS A 15 9.84 -23.81 3.72
N ARG A 16 9.61 -22.81 4.56
CA ARG A 16 8.29 -22.21 4.79
C ARG A 16 8.32 -20.73 4.48
N LYS A 17 7.16 -20.24 4.05
CA LYS A 17 6.95 -18.81 3.85
C LYS A 17 7.07 -18.09 5.21
N PRO A 18 7.96 -17.10 5.35
CA PRO A 18 8.15 -16.41 6.62
C PRO A 18 6.91 -15.61 7.00
N GLY A 19 6.66 -15.50 8.30
CA GLY A 19 5.52 -14.77 8.86
C GLY A 19 5.47 -13.30 8.43
N THR A 20 6.63 -12.67 8.22
CA THR A 20 6.75 -11.28 7.76
C THR A 20 6.22 -11.09 6.34
N VAL A 21 6.46 -12.04 5.42
CA VAL A 21 5.87 -12.00 4.07
C VAL A 21 4.37 -12.27 4.13
N THR A 22 3.89 -13.10 5.06
CA THR A 22 2.46 -13.27 5.29
C THR A 22 1.82 -12.00 5.84
N ALA A 23 2.44 -11.34 6.81
CA ALA A 23 1.97 -10.07 7.36
C ALA A 23 1.93 -8.99 6.27
N ALA A 24 2.98 -8.86 5.44
CA ALA A 24 2.99 -7.93 4.31
C ALA A 24 1.85 -8.20 3.32
N GLN A 25 1.54 -9.47 3.02
CA GLN A 25 0.40 -9.80 2.16
C GLN A 25 -0.95 -9.43 2.79
N VAL A 26 -1.13 -9.71 4.08
CA VAL A 26 -2.36 -9.36 4.80
C VAL A 26 -2.52 -7.85 4.82
N MET A 27 -1.45 -7.10 5.08
CA MET A 27 -1.47 -5.64 5.03
C MET A 27 -1.80 -5.11 3.63
N MET A 28 -1.30 -5.73 2.56
CA MET A 28 -1.69 -5.38 1.19
C MET A 28 -3.17 -5.64 0.92
N TRP A 29 -3.74 -6.73 1.45
CA TRP A 29 -5.17 -7.01 1.35
C TRP A 29 -6.01 -6.03 2.17
N LEU A 30 -5.55 -5.64 3.36
CA LEU A 30 -6.22 -4.61 4.15
C LEU A 30 -6.19 -3.26 3.44
N GLN A 31 -5.06 -2.88 2.82
CA GLN A 31 -4.96 -1.68 2.01
C GLN A 31 -5.86 -1.73 0.77
N PHE A 32 -5.95 -2.88 0.12
CA PHE A 32 -6.89 -3.12 -0.98
C PHE A 32 -8.34 -2.89 -0.53
N SER A 33 -8.76 -3.51 0.58
CA SER A 33 -10.12 -3.35 1.12
C SER A 33 -10.38 -1.93 1.59
N PHE A 34 -9.39 -1.29 2.22
CA PHE A 34 -9.48 0.10 2.67
C PHE A 34 -9.62 1.05 1.47
N LEU A 35 -8.88 0.83 0.38
CA LEU A 35 -9.00 1.66 -0.82
C LEU A 35 -10.36 1.50 -1.50
N ILE A 36 -10.92 0.29 -1.51
CA ILE A 36 -12.28 0.06 -2.03
C ILE A 36 -13.33 0.74 -1.13
N CYS A 37 -13.29 0.49 0.17
CA CYS A 37 -14.32 0.97 1.10
C CYS A 37 -14.22 2.47 1.35
N CYS A 38 -13.01 2.98 1.56
CA CYS A 38 -12.77 4.38 1.90
C CYS A 38 -12.41 5.19 0.67
N GLY A 39 -11.52 4.74 -0.21
CA GLY A 39 -11.05 5.52 -1.36
C GLY A 39 -12.17 5.88 -2.36
N ALA A 40 -13.06 4.94 -2.67
CA ALA A 40 -14.24 5.23 -3.49
C ALA A 40 -15.24 6.15 -2.75
N GLY A 41 -15.38 5.97 -1.43
CA GLY A 41 -16.30 6.75 -0.59
C GLY A 41 -15.86 8.20 -0.40
N THR A 42 -14.63 8.46 0.06
CA THR A 42 -14.10 9.82 0.25
C THR A 42 -13.81 10.53 -1.07
N GLY A 43 -13.44 9.83 -2.15
CA GLY A 43 -13.31 10.44 -3.47
C GLY A 43 -14.64 11.00 -3.96
N THR A 44 -15.73 10.24 -3.78
CA THR A 44 -17.07 10.66 -4.17
C THR A 44 -17.59 11.77 -3.26
N ILE A 45 -17.54 11.58 -1.93
CA ILE A 45 -18.05 12.56 -0.96
C ILE A 45 -17.24 13.86 -1.00
N GLY A 46 -15.91 13.78 -1.14
CA GLY A 46 -15.04 14.95 -1.22
C GLY A 46 -15.36 15.82 -2.43
N LEU A 47 -15.53 15.20 -3.61
CA LEU A 47 -15.93 15.93 -4.82
C LEU A 47 -17.32 16.56 -4.67
N PHE A 48 -18.31 15.84 -4.14
CA PHE A 48 -19.66 16.37 -3.91
C PHE A 48 -19.73 17.45 -2.82
N TRP A 49 -18.83 17.47 -1.83
CA TRP A 49 -18.83 18.51 -0.79
C TRP A 49 -18.02 19.74 -1.17
N THR A 50 -16.93 19.59 -1.94
CA THR A 50 -16.13 20.74 -2.39
C THR A 50 -16.73 21.45 -3.62
N SER A 51 -17.58 20.78 -4.39
CA SER A 51 -18.22 21.36 -5.58
C SER A 51 -19.58 22.00 -5.30
N VAL A 52 -20.03 22.00 -4.04
CA VAL A 52 -21.36 22.47 -3.67
C VAL A 52 -21.21 23.56 -2.61
N ASP A 53 -20.74 24.72 -3.07
CA ASP A 53 -20.81 25.97 -2.31
C ASP A 53 -22.19 26.58 -2.58
N PHE A 54 -23.19 26.24 -1.75
CA PHE A 54 -24.58 26.69 -1.95
C PHE A 54 -24.78 28.20 -1.72
N ASP A 55 -23.78 28.90 -1.17
CA ASP A 55 -23.88 30.33 -0.83
C ASP A 55 -23.53 31.27 -2.01
N ASP A 56 -22.96 30.78 -3.12
CA ASP A 56 -22.55 31.59 -4.28
C ASP A 56 -23.37 31.30 -5.55
N PHE A 57 -24.49 30.56 -5.45
CA PHE A 57 -25.37 30.25 -6.58
C PHE A 57 -26.21 31.47 -7.01
N GLY A 58 -25.57 32.40 -7.73
CA GLY A 58 -26.23 33.24 -8.71
C GLY A 58 -26.76 32.38 -9.86
N PHE A 59 -28.08 32.32 -10.01
CA PHE A 59 -28.81 31.44 -10.93
C PHE A 59 -28.68 31.79 -12.43
N GLU A 60 -27.57 32.35 -12.93
CA GLU A 60 -27.54 32.87 -14.31
C GLU A 60 -26.42 32.41 -15.26
N GLU A 61 -25.27 31.85 -14.86
CA GLU A 61 -24.27 31.36 -15.83
C GLU A 61 -23.59 30.01 -15.47
N ASP A 62 -23.63 29.08 -16.42
CA ASP A 62 -22.81 27.87 -16.61
C ASP A 62 -22.71 26.78 -15.53
N LEU A 63 -23.86 26.27 -15.07
CA LEU A 63 -23.90 25.01 -14.33
C LEU A 63 -23.47 23.79 -15.16
N SER A 64 -23.75 23.76 -16.47
CA SER A 64 -23.48 22.57 -17.29
C SER A 64 -21.99 22.27 -17.51
N GLU A 65 -21.16 23.29 -17.71
CA GLU A 65 -19.71 23.10 -17.92
C GLU A 65 -19.01 22.63 -16.63
N GLY A 66 -19.39 23.21 -15.47
CA GLY A 66 -18.87 22.77 -14.17
C GLY A 66 -19.23 21.33 -13.82
N PHE A 67 -20.43 20.85 -14.20
CA PHE A 67 -20.82 19.45 -14.02
C PHE A 67 -20.09 18.49 -14.97
N GLU A 68 -19.78 18.91 -16.20
CA GLU A 68 -19.07 18.07 -17.19
C GLU A 68 -17.60 17.86 -16.80
N ASP A 69 -16.90 18.92 -16.37
CA ASP A 69 -15.53 18.83 -15.86
C ASP A 69 -15.43 18.04 -14.56
N LEU A 70 -16.40 18.19 -13.66
CA LEU A 70 -16.48 17.39 -12.43
C LEU A 70 -16.72 15.91 -12.74
N ALA A 71 -17.60 15.59 -13.69
CA ALA A 71 -17.86 14.22 -14.11
C ALA A 71 -16.63 13.59 -14.77
N ALA A 72 -15.89 14.33 -15.61
CA ALA A 72 -14.65 13.87 -16.21
C ALA A 72 -13.58 13.59 -15.13
N LEU A 73 -13.40 14.49 -14.17
CA LEU A 73 -12.49 14.29 -13.04
C LEU A 73 -12.87 13.08 -12.19
N LEU A 74 -14.15 12.91 -11.88
CA LEU A 74 -14.67 11.76 -11.13
C LEU A 74 -14.37 10.45 -11.86
N VAL A 75 -14.63 10.39 -13.17
CA VAL A 75 -14.34 9.20 -13.99
C VAL A 75 -12.85 8.87 -13.95
N VAL A 76 -11.97 9.87 -14.06
CA VAL A 76 -10.52 9.67 -13.95
C VAL A 76 -10.14 9.14 -12.56
N VAL A 77 -10.66 9.73 -11.48
CA VAL A 77 -10.37 9.28 -10.11
C VAL A 77 -10.84 7.83 -9.89
N ILE A 78 -12.03 7.47 -10.35
CA ILE A 78 -12.56 6.11 -10.26
C ILE A 78 -11.69 5.15 -11.07
N ALA A 79 -11.34 5.50 -12.31
CA ALA A 79 -10.51 4.66 -13.18
C ALA A 79 -9.12 4.42 -12.56
N VAL A 80 -8.48 5.47 -12.05
CA VAL A 80 -7.19 5.38 -11.34
C VAL A 80 -7.32 4.52 -10.09
N THR A 81 -8.39 4.69 -9.31
CA THR A 81 -8.64 3.88 -8.11
C THR A 81 -8.77 2.40 -8.46
N ILE A 82 -9.57 2.06 -9.48
CA ILE A 82 -9.72 0.67 -9.97
C ILE A 82 -8.37 0.09 -10.40
N MET A 83 -7.56 0.86 -11.13
CA MET A 83 -6.23 0.45 -11.56
C MET A 83 -5.31 0.15 -10.37
N ILE A 84 -5.31 0.99 -9.34
CA ILE A 84 -4.50 0.79 -8.12
C ILE A 84 -5.00 -0.44 -7.34
N VAL A 85 -6.31 -0.62 -7.22
CA VAL A 85 -6.93 -1.78 -6.57
C VAL A 85 -6.51 -3.08 -7.26
N ILE A 86 -6.58 -3.15 -8.59
CA ILE A 86 -6.13 -4.31 -9.37
C ILE A 86 -4.62 -4.55 -9.13
N LEU A 87 -3.82 -3.49 -9.16
CA LEU A 87 -2.38 -3.57 -8.91
C LEU A 87 -2.08 -4.16 -7.53
N TYR A 88 -2.78 -3.71 -6.48
CA TYR A 88 -2.61 -4.25 -5.12
C TYR A 88 -2.98 -5.72 -5.03
N GLY A 89 -4.08 -6.15 -5.68
CA GLY A 89 -4.46 -7.57 -5.76
C GLY A 89 -3.37 -8.42 -6.43
N ILE A 90 -2.83 -7.95 -7.56
CA ILE A 90 -1.73 -8.63 -8.28
C ILE A 90 -0.49 -8.71 -7.38
N LEU A 91 -0.08 -7.60 -6.77
CA LEU A 91 1.11 -7.54 -5.92
C LEU A 91 0.98 -8.43 -4.69
N ALA A 92 -0.18 -8.45 -4.03
CA ALA A 92 -0.44 -9.32 -2.89
C ALA A 92 -0.21 -10.79 -3.27
N VAL A 93 -0.74 -11.25 -4.40
CA VAL A 93 -0.52 -12.62 -4.90
C VAL A 93 0.95 -12.86 -5.23
N LYS A 94 1.59 -11.93 -5.96
CA LYS A 94 2.98 -12.11 -6.41
C LYS A 94 4.01 -12.05 -5.28
N ILE A 95 3.77 -11.27 -4.22
CA ILE A 95 4.58 -11.28 -2.98
C ILE A 95 4.62 -12.69 -2.37
N GLY A 96 3.48 -13.39 -2.33
CA GLY A 96 3.40 -14.74 -1.78
C GLY A 96 4.19 -15.76 -2.57
N THR A 97 4.34 -15.54 -3.87
CA THR A 97 5.18 -16.37 -4.73
C THR A 97 6.68 -16.06 -4.65
N GLY A 98 7.08 -14.97 -3.98
CA GLY A 98 8.48 -14.60 -3.80
C GLY A 98 9.11 -13.95 -5.04
N ARG A 99 8.32 -13.31 -5.92
CA ARG A 99 8.84 -12.57 -7.08
C ARG A 99 9.51 -11.26 -6.63
N ARG A 100 10.79 -11.07 -6.97
CA ARG A 100 11.54 -9.84 -6.62
C ARG A 100 10.93 -8.57 -7.20
N TRP A 101 10.44 -8.59 -8.43
CA TRP A 101 9.79 -7.40 -9.00
C TRP A 101 8.56 -6.97 -8.17
N ALA A 102 7.80 -7.93 -7.62
CA ALA A 102 6.66 -7.59 -6.76
C ALA A 102 7.13 -6.95 -5.44
N GLN A 103 8.23 -7.43 -4.83
CA GLN A 103 8.82 -6.80 -3.65
C GLN A 103 9.22 -5.35 -3.94
N VAL A 104 9.97 -5.12 -5.04
CA VAL A 104 10.47 -3.78 -5.39
C VAL A 104 9.32 -2.83 -5.70
N THR A 105 8.36 -3.24 -6.53
CA THR A 105 7.20 -2.42 -6.87
C THR A 105 6.38 -2.08 -5.62
N THR A 106 6.17 -3.04 -4.71
CA THR A 106 5.47 -2.76 -3.45
C THR A 106 6.25 -1.77 -2.59
N ILE A 107 7.58 -1.90 -2.45
CA ILE A 107 8.38 -0.93 -1.69
C ILE A 107 8.24 0.48 -2.29
N LEU A 108 8.32 0.61 -3.62
CA LEU A 108 8.16 1.90 -4.30
C LEU A 108 6.78 2.51 -4.07
N LEU A 109 5.71 1.70 -4.16
CA LEU A 109 4.34 2.16 -3.92
C LEU A 109 4.11 2.58 -2.47
N MET A 110 4.64 1.83 -1.50
CA MET A 110 4.51 2.18 -0.08
C MET A 110 5.30 3.44 0.27
N LEU A 111 6.49 3.62 -0.31
CA LEU A 111 7.25 4.87 -0.15
C LEU A 111 6.50 6.05 -0.80
N GLY A 112 5.98 5.86 -2.01
CA GLY A 112 5.16 6.86 -2.69
C GLY A 112 3.92 7.25 -1.88
N SER A 113 3.17 6.28 -1.35
CA SER A 113 1.98 6.56 -0.54
C SER A 113 2.31 7.28 0.76
N ILE A 114 3.46 6.98 1.37
CA ILE A 114 3.95 7.71 2.55
C ILE A 114 4.27 9.16 2.19
N VAL A 115 5.04 9.40 1.14
CA VAL A 115 5.40 10.76 0.68
C VAL A 115 4.15 11.56 0.33
N THR A 116 3.23 10.98 -0.46
CA THR A 116 1.97 11.63 -0.84
C THR A 116 1.08 11.88 0.38
N GLY A 117 1.02 10.97 1.35
CA GLY A 117 0.25 11.16 2.58
C GLY A 117 0.80 12.30 3.44
N PHE A 118 2.12 12.41 3.60
CA PHE A 118 2.75 13.53 4.29
C PHE A 118 2.59 14.86 3.53
N TYR A 119 2.72 14.85 2.21
CA TYR A 119 2.47 16.03 1.38
C TYR A 119 1.01 16.48 1.48
N GLY A 120 0.05 15.53 1.48
CA GLY A 120 -1.37 15.82 1.64
C GLY A 120 -1.69 16.46 3.00
N LEU A 121 -1.03 16.01 4.07
CA LEU A 121 -1.09 16.71 5.37
C LEU A 121 -0.57 18.14 5.20
N TYR A 122 0.65 18.33 4.69
CA TYR A 122 1.29 19.65 4.60
C TYR A 122 0.54 20.64 3.69
N ALA A 123 0.07 20.20 2.52
CA ALA A 123 -0.62 21.03 1.55
C ALA A 123 -2.08 21.32 1.95
N GLY A 124 -2.75 20.39 2.63
CA GLY A 124 -4.09 20.60 3.19
C GLY A 124 -4.13 21.70 4.26
N PHE A 125 -3.00 22.08 4.84
CA PHE A 125 -2.87 23.23 5.75
C PHE A 125 -2.77 24.59 5.05
N ARG A 126 -2.71 24.65 3.71
CA ARG A 126 -2.48 25.89 2.94
C ARG A 126 -3.64 26.35 2.05
N VAL A 127 -4.78 25.66 2.08
CA VAL A 127 -5.93 26.04 1.25
C VAL A 127 -6.77 27.09 2.00
N GLY A 128 -6.55 28.36 1.64
CA GLY A 128 -7.36 29.52 2.02
C GLY A 128 -6.77 30.36 3.16
N ASP A 129 -7.00 31.68 3.12
CA ASP A 129 -6.55 32.72 4.07
C ASP A 129 -7.03 32.54 5.54
N MET A 130 -7.49 31.35 5.90
CA MET A 130 -7.67 30.93 7.29
C MET A 130 -6.36 30.34 7.80
N GLU A 131 -5.44 31.21 8.23
CA GLU A 131 -4.32 30.83 9.07
C GLU A 131 -4.82 29.95 10.23
N ALA A 132 -4.32 28.72 10.29
CA ALA A 132 -4.43 27.83 11.43
C ALA A 132 -5.87 27.49 11.88
N SER A 133 -6.63 26.77 11.05
CA SER A 133 -7.60 25.85 11.65
C SER A 133 -6.82 24.83 12.48
N VAL A 134 -7.12 24.77 13.78
CA VAL A 134 -6.59 23.78 14.73
C VAL A 134 -6.63 22.45 14.03
N VAL A 135 -5.46 21.78 13.92
CA VAL A 135 -5.31 20.47 13.27
C VAL A 135 -6.54 19.65 13.58
N ASP A 136 -7.38 19.47 12.56
CA ASP A 136 -8.62 18.73 12.67
C ASP A 136 -8.20 17.31 13.07
N GLY A 137 -8.24 17.01 14.38
CA GLY A 137 -7.53 15.85 14.94
C GLY A 137 -7.99 14.54 14.30
N SER A 138 -9.23 14.55 13.82
CA SER A 138 -9.83 13.52 12.96
C SER A 138 -9.01 13.27 11.70
N ARG A 139 -8.65 14.29 10.91
CA ARG A 139 -7.85 14.16 9.68
C ARG A 139 -6.48 13.58 9.98
N LEU A 140 -5.82 14.08 11.03
CA LEU A 140 -4.50 13.58 11.43
C LEU A 140 -4.57 12.10 11.87
N VAL A 141 -5.58 11.70 12.64
CA VAL A 141 -5.80 10.31 13.06
C VAL A 141 -6.09 9.42 11.85
N TRP A 142 -6.95 9.83 10.92
CA TRP A 142 -7.26 9.07 9.72
C TRP A 142 -6.06 8.93 8.78
N THR A 143 -5.27 9.99 8.61
CA THR A 143 -4.05 9.91 7.79
C THR A 143 -2.99 9.04 8.45
N LEU A 144 -2.78 9.13 9.77
CA LEU A 144 -1.88 8.23 10.48
C LEU A 144 -2.33 6.77 10.40
N LEU A 145 -3.64 6.52 10.50
CA LEU A 145 -4.20 5.18 10.33
C LEU A 145 -3.95 4.66 8.90
N GLY A 146 -4.19 5.49 7.88
CA GLY A 146 -3.91 5.17 6.49
C GLY A 146 -2.42 4.91 6.21
N LEU A 147 -1.53 5.68 6.84
CA LEU A 147 -0.07 5.55 6.72
C LEU A 147 0.50 4.36 7.51
N SER A 148 -0.19 3.91 8.56
CA SER A 148 0.26 2.78 9.37
C SER A 148 0.40 1.49 8.56
N MET A 149 -0.51 1.24 7.61
CA MET A 149 -0.49 0.02 6.81
C MET A 149 0.71 -0.02 5.84
N PRO A 150 1.01 1.05 5.07
CA PRO A 150 2.24 1.12 4.29
C PRO A 150 3.53 0.96 5.10
N ILE A 151 3.60 1.60 6.26
CA ILE A 151 4.78 1.54 7.14
C ILE A 151 5.01 0.10 7.61
N VAL A 152 3.98 -0.56 8.14
CA VAL A 152 4.09 -1.95 8.60
C VAL A 152 4.44 -2.88 7.45
N THR A 153 3.87 -2.64 6.25
CA THR A 153 4.19 -3.42 5.04
C THR A 153 5.66 -3.29 4.68
N LEU A 154 6.23 -2.08 4.70
CA LEU A 154 7.65 -1.85 4.45
C LEU A 154 8.54 -2.54 5.48
N LEU A 155 8.25 -2.37 6.77
CA LEU A 155 9.02 -3.01 7.84
C LEU A 155 9.06 -4.53 7.67
N CYS A 156 7.93 -5.14 7.32
CA CYS A 156 7.83 -6.57 7.04
C CYS A 156 8.69 -7.00 5.84
N LEU A 157 8.69 -6.22 4.76
CA LEU A 157 9.44 -6.52 3.53
C LEU A 157 10.95 -6.29 3.66
N PHE A 158 11.40 -5.44 4.60
CA PHE A 158 12.82 -5.22 4.87
C PHE A 158 13.45 -6.23 5.85
N THR A 159 12.66 -7.13 6.43
CA THR A 159 13.19 -8.17 7.32
C THR A 159 14.14 -9.13 6.58
N GLY A 160 15.17 -9.62 7.29
CA GLY A 160 16.14 -10.56 6.71
C GLY A 160 15.50 -11.83 6.15
N SER A 161 14.46 -12.34 6.82
CA SER A 161 13.69 -13.51 6.37
C SER A 161 12.87 -13.24 5.11
N ALA A 162 12.30 -12.04 4.96
CA ALA A 162 11.62 -11.64 3.73
C ALA A 162 12.63 -11.52 2.58
N ASN A 163 13.77 -10.85 2.80
CA ASN A 163 14.81 -10.73 1.79
C ASN A 163 15.34 -12.08 1.33
N GLN A 164 15.54 -13.03 2.25
CA GLN A 164 15.92 -14.40 1.91
C GLN A 164 14.85 -15.11 1.08
N TRP A 165 13.57 -14.95 1.43
CA TRP A 165 12.43 -15.50 0.68
C TRP A 165 12.39 -15.00 -0.77
N PHE A 166 12.57 -13.70 -1.00
CA PHE A 166 12.62 -13.15 -2.36
C PHE A 166 13.93 -13.47 -3.08
N ARG A 167 15.04 -13.62 -2.34
CA ARG A 167 16.33 -14.01 -2.92
C ARG A 167 16.28 -15.41 -3.52
N GLN A 168 15.63 -16.36 -2.83
CA GLN A 168 15.46 -17.74 -3.28
C GLN A 168 14.33 -17.93 -4.31
N LYS A 169 13.66 -16.86 -4.77
CA LYS A 169 12.48 -16.92 -5.67
C LYS A 169 11.29 -17.65 -5.04
N GLY A 170 11.09 -17.45 -3.73
CA GLY A 170 9.95 -17.98 -2.98
C GLY A 170 9.89 -19.50 -2.95
N ARG A 171 8.81 -20.06 -3.51
CA ARG A 171 8.54 -21.51 -3.52
C ARG A 171 9.15 -22.24 -4.71
N ASP A 172 9.65 -21.53 -5.72
CA ASP A 172 10.18 -22.16 -6.93
C ASP A 172 11.26 -23.23 -6.66
N PRO A 173 12.28 -22.99 -5.80
CA PRO A 173 13.29 -24.02 -5.50
C PRO A 173 12.76 -25.21 -4.68
N LEU A 174 11.54 -25.12 -4.14
CA LEU A 174 10.92 -26.18 -3.33
C LEU A 174 10.04 -27.14 -4.16
N LYS A 175 9.70 -26.79 -5.42
CA LYS A 175 8.75 -27.56 -6.26
C LYS A 175 9.21 -28.97 -6.63
N GLY A 176 10.52 -29.26 -6.52
CA GLY A 176 11.10 -30.57 -6.84
C GLY A 176 11.66 -31.33 -5.62
N LEU A 177 11.49 -30.79 -4.41
CA LEU A 177 11.95 -31.47 -3.20
C LEU A 177 10.85 -32.44 -2.72
N PRO A 178 11.21 -33.65 -2.25
CA PRO A 178 10.24 -34.54 -1.62
C PRO A 178 9.59 -33.81 -0.43
N PRO A 179 8.30 -34.06 -0.15
CA PRO A 179 7.62 -33.45 0.98
C PRO A 179 8.37 -33.78 2.26
N GLN A 180 9.07 -32.80 2.83
CA GLN A 180 9.79 -33.00 4.08
C GLN A 180 8.78 -33.11 5.22
N ALA A 181 8.94 -34.15 6.02
CA ALA A 181 8.14 -34.36 7.23
C ALA A 181 8.18 -33.07 8.08
N PRO A 182 7.04 -32.66 8.67
CA PRO A 182 7.02 -31.49 9.53
C PRO A 182 8.04 -31.68 10.65
N GLN A 183 9.14 -30.92 10.61
CA GLN A 183 10.04 -30.79 11.74
C GLN A 183 9.29 -30.04 12.84
N PHE A 184 8.58 -30.79 13.69
CA PHE A 184 8.12 -30.30 14.98
C PHE A 184 9.38 -30.00 15.78
N ARG A 185 9.74 -28.72 15.91
CA ARG A 185 10.64 -28.32 16.99
C ARG A 185 9.84 -28.46 18.28
N PRO A 186 10.28 -29.30 19.24
CA PRO A 186 9.73 -29.23 20.59
C PRO A 186 10.02 -27.81 21.13
N TYR A 187 8.97 -27.19 21.68
CA TYR A 187 9.05 -25.91 22.37
C TYR A 187 9.90 -26.02 23.63
#